data_AF-A0A401JAR8-F1
#
_entry.id   AF-A0A401JAR8-F1
#
_cell.length_a   1.000
_cell.length_b   1.000
_cell.length_c   1.000
_cell.angle_alpha   90.00
_cell.angle_beta   90.00
_cell.angle_gamma   90.00
#
_symmetry.space_group_name_H-M   'P 1'
#
loop_
_entity.id
_entity.type
_entity.pdbx_description
1 polymer ?
#
loop_
_entity_poly.entity_id
_entity_poly.type
_entity_poly.pdbx_seq_one_letter_code
_entity_poly.pdbx_strand_id
1 'polypeptide(L)'
;MTSLEMKLKDWFLHPAIQYHDWDPALFWKPYDEHDPFGELRVDPQELEVYFAALIGAESECYDAVNQNHQAAKFSPLPRAVFLTVSAHRNDVPLFSPAHTLH
;
A
#
# COMPACT_ATOMS: atom_id res chain seq x y z
N MET A 1 -14.81 -5.03 -4.62
CA MET A 1 -13.34 -5.04 -4.74
C MET A 1 -12.94 -4.91 -6.20
N THR A 2 -12.04 -3.99 -6.49
CA THR A 2 -11.40 -3.81 -7.81
C THR A 2 -10.31 -4.87 -8.03
N SER A 3 -9.81 -5.00 -9.27
CA SER A 3 -8.70 -5.91 -9.58
C SER A 3 -7.44 -5.60 -8.78
N LEU A 4 -7.19 -4.31 -8.48
CA LEU A 4 -6.04 -3.86 -7.69
C LEU A 4 -6.20 -4.25 -6.21
N GLU A 5 -7.39 -4.07 -5.64
CA GLU A 5 -7.67 -4.45 -4.24
C GLU A 5 -7.52 -5.97 -4.01
N MET A 6 -7.96 -6.78 -4.97
CA MET A 6 -7.75 -8.23 -4.91
C MET A 6 -6.26 -8.59 -4.96
N LYS A 7 -5.49 -7.98 -5.87
CA LYS A 7 -4.03 -8.13 -5.97
C LYS A 7 -3.34 -7.79 -4.64
N LEU A 8 -3.76 -6.72 -3.98
CA LEU A 8 -3.20 -6.28 -2.70
C LEU A 8 -3.52 -7.23 -1.55
N LYS A 9 -4.73 -7.79 -1.50
CA LYS A 9 -5.10 -8.83 -0.53
C LYS A 9 -4.23 -10.08 -0.71
N ASP A 10 -4.06 -10.53 -1.95
CA ASP A 10 -3.21 -11.69 -2.27
C ASP A 10 -1.74 -11.42 -1.90
N TRP A 11 -1.23 -10.24 -2.23
CA TRP A 11 0.13 -9.83 -1.87
C TRP A 11 0.34 -9.72 -0.38
N PHE A 12 -0.63 -9.23 0.39
CA PHE A 12 -0.51 -9.15 1.84
C PHE A 12 -0.30 -10.53 2.47
N LEU A 13 -0.93 -11.57 1.92
CA LEU A 13 -0.77 -12.96 2.34
C LEU A 13 0.55 -13.59 1.86
N HIS A 14 1.35 -12.88 1.05
CA HIS A 14 2.64 -13.36 0.58
C HIS A 14 3.64 -13.50 1.74
N PRO A 15 4.48 -14.56 1.79
CA PRO A 15 5.41 -14.79 2.90
C PRO A 15 6.35 -13.61 3.20
N ALA A 16 6.78 -12.88 2.16
CA ALA A 16 7.65 -11.72 2.32
C ALA A 16 6.98 -10.57 3.09
N ILE A 17 5.65 -10.43 3.00
CA ILE A 17 4.88 -9.42 3.74
C ILE A 17 4.45 -9.97 5.10
N GLN A 18 3.98 -11.22 5.15
CA GLN A 18 3.60 -11.89 6.39
C GLN A 18 4.75 -12.00 7.40
N TYR A 19 6.00 -12.01 6.95
CA TYR A 19 7.18 -11.97 7.82
C TYR A 19 7.18 -10.77 8.79
N HIS A 20 6.53 -9.67 8.42
CA HIS A 20 6.47 -8.47 9.25
C HIS A 20 5.40 -8.51 10.36
N ASP A 21 4.55 -9.54 10.38
CA ASP A 21 3.49 -9.73 11.40
C ASP A 21 2.57 -8.50 11.55
N TRP A 22 2.24 -7.86 10.42
CA TRP A 22 1.40 -6.67 10.40
C TRP A 22 -0.07 -7.01 10.61
N ASP A 23 -0.74 -6.19 11.42
CA ASP A 23 -2.20 -6.24 11.55
C ASP A 23 -2.85 -5.71 10.25
N PRO A 24 -3.78 -6.45 9.62
CA PRO A 24 -4.55 -5.98 8.48
C PRO A 24 -5.20 -4.59 8.69
N ALA A 25 -5.56 -4.24 9.92
CA ALA A 25 -6.17 -2.95 10.26
C ALA A 25 -5.28 -1.72 9.95
N LEU A 26 -3.99 -1.94 9.68
CA LEU A 26 -3.07 -0.92 9.16
C LEU A 26 -3.47 -0.43 7.76
N PHE A 27 -3.97 -1.33 6.91
CA PHE A 27 -4.23 -1.04 5.50
C PHE A 27 -5.70 -1.19 5.11
N TRP A 28 -6.44 -2.02 5.84
CA TRP A 28 -7.87 -2.24 5.66
C TRP A 28 -8.68 -1.72 6.84
N LYS A 29 -9.93 -1.40 6.58
CA LYS A 29 -11.00 -1.25 7.54
C LYS A 29 -11.86 -2.51 7.44
N PRO A 30 -11.95 -3.34 8.49
CA PRO A 30 -12.76 -4.56 8.43
C PRO A 30 -14.24 -4.21 8.23
N TYR A 31 -14.97 -5.05 7.48
CA TYR A 31 -16.42 -4.96 7.38
C TYR A 31 -17.11 -5.51 8.62
N ASP A 32 -16.55 -6.59 9.18
CA ASP A 32 -16.99 -7.26 10.40
C ASP A 32 -15.81 -7.95 11.12
N GLU A 33 -16.07 -8.61 12.24
CA GLU A 33 -15.04 -9.30 13.04
C GLU A 33 -14.48 -10.58 12.36
N HIS A 34 -15.08 -11.04 11.26
CA HIS A 34 -14.72 -12.29 10.59
C HIS A 34 -13.89 -12.08 9.31
N ASP A 35 -14.04 -10.95 8.61
CA ASP A 35 -13.19 -10.59 7.46
C ASP A 35 -12.30 -9.36 7.77
N PRO A 36 -11.00 -9.57 8.05
CA PRO A 36 -10.08 -8.47 8.31
C PRO A 36 -9.79 -7.62 7.05
N PHE A 37 -10.16 -8.10 5.86
CA PHE A 37 -9.91 -7.45 4.57
C PHE A 37 -11.19 -6.81 4.01
N GLY A 38 -11.70 -5.82 4.72
CA GLY A 38 -12.83 -5.01 4.22
C GLY A 38 -12.40 -3.97 3.18
N GLU A 39 -12.63 -2.70 3.46
CA GLU A 39 -12.26 -1.60 2.54
C GLU A 39 -10.82 -1.17 2.76
N LEU A 40 -10.10 -0.81 1.69
CA LEU A 40 -8.83 -0.15 1.88
C LEU A 40 -9.04 1.23 2.52
N ARG A 41 -8.28 1.49 3.58
CA ARG A 41 -8.26 2.81 4.23
C ARG A 41 -7.11 3.68 3.72
N VAL A 42 -6.14 3.07 3.05
CA VAL A 42 -4.98 3.72 2.44
C VAL A 42 -5.12 3.74 0.92
N ASP A 43 -4.40 4.63 0.26
CA ASP A 43 -4.40 4.73 -1.19
C ASP A 43 -3.90 3.41 -1.82
N PRO A 44 -4.73 2.77 -2.67
CA PRO A 44 -4.40 1.45 -3.24
C PRO A 44 -3.18 1.49 -4.15
N GLN A 45 -2.93 2.62 -4.84
CA GLN A 45 -1.79 2.75 -5.74
C GLN A 45 -0.48 2.87 -4.95
N GLU A 46 -0.49 3.65 -3.87
CA GLU A 46 0.66 3.74 -2.96
C GLU A 46 0.96 2.41 -2.26
N LEU A 47 -0.09 1.71 -1.81
CA LEU A 47 0.08 0.40 -1.19
C LEU A 47 0.67 -0.63 -2.17
N GLU A 48 0.29 -0.56 -3.45
CA GLU A 48 0.82 -1.45 -4.49
C GLU A 48 2.31 -1.23 -4.72
N VAL A 49 2.77 0.03 -4.81
CA VAL A 49 4.20 0.34 -4.91
C VAL A 49 4.97 -0.25 -3.73
N TYR A 50 4.45 -0.08 -2.52
CA TYR A 50 5.11 -0.54 -1.30
C TYR A 50 5.20 -2.07 -1.24
N PHE A 51 4.09 -2.77 -1.51
CA PHE A 51 4.07 -4.23 -1.52
C PHE A 51 4.90 -4.82 -2.64
N ALA A 52 4.88 -4.22 -3.84
CA ALA A 52 5.73 -4.63 -4.96
C ALA A 52 7.21 -4.65 -4.55
N ALA A 53 7.66 -3.59 -3.88
CA ALA A 53 9.04 -3.49 -3.38
C ALA A 53 9.37 -4.57 -2.32
N LEU A 54 8.45 -4.88 -1.40
CA LEU A 54 8.66 -5.93 -0.39
C LEU A 54 8.77 -7.34 -1.00
N ILE A 55 7.97 -7.63 -2.02
CA ILE A 55 7.95 -8.96 -2.66
C ILE A 55 8.94 -9.09 -3.83
N GLY A 56 9.63 -8.00 -4.20
CA GLY A 56 10.57 -7.97 -5.33
C GLY A 56 9.90 -7.96 -6.70
N ALA A 57 8.67 -7.44 -6.81
CA ALA A 57 7.93 -7.26 -8.06
C ALA A 57 8.05 -5.83 -8.60
N GLU A 58 7.78 -5.65 -9.89
CA GLU A 58 7.61 -4.32 -10.48
C GLU A 58 6.20 -3.79 -10.17
N SER A 59 6.12 -2.49 -9.86
CA SER A 59 4.85 -1.82 -9.57
C SER A 59 4.22 -1.26 -10.85
N GLU A 60 2.95 -1.57 -11.06
CA GLU A 60 2.15 -1.02 -12.17
C GLU A 60 1.71 0.43 -11.89
N CYS A 61 1.65 0.80 -10.60
CA CYS A 61 1.20 2.11 -10.14
C CYS A 61 2.33 3.13 -9.99
N TYR A 62 3.59 2.73 -10.20
CA TYR A 62 4.78 3.53 -9.87
C TYR A 62 4.74 4.94 -10.50
N ASP A 63 4.52 5.03 -11.81
CA ASP A 63 4.49 6.30 -12.53
C ASP A 63 3.25 7.12 -12.18
N ALA A 64 2.08 6.47 -12.06
CA ALA A 64 0.83 7.13 -11.68
C ALA A 64 0.93 7.77 -10.29
N VAL A 65 1.53 7.08 -9.31
CA VAL A 65 1.78 7.59 -7.96
C VAL A 65 2.70 8.82 -7.99
N ASN A 66 3.74 8.82 -8.83
CA ASN A 66 4.61 9.99 -8.97
C ASN A 66 3.94 11.17 -9.70
N GLN A 67 2.99 10.91 -10.60
CA GLN A 67 2.26 11.94 -11.34
C GLN A 67 1.11 12.56 -10.53
N ASN A 68 0.42 11.76 -9.71
CA ASN A 68 -0.77 12.20 -8.95
C ASN A 68 -0.44 13.05 -7.72
N HIS A 69 0.83 13.36 -7.47
CA HIS A 69 1.24 13.86 -6.16
C HIS A 69 0.96 15.36 -5.93
N GLN A 70 -0.26 15.60 -5.42
CA GLN A 70 -0.60 16.69 -4.49
C GLN A 70 -0.16 16.39 -3.04
N ALA A 71 0.32 15.18 -2.73
CA ALA A 71 0.54 14.73 -1.36
C ALA A 71 1.94 15.10 -0.81
N ALA A 72 1.94 16.25 -0.14
CA ALA A 72 2.64 16.56 1.10
C ALA A 72 4.19 16.54 1.16
N LYS A 73 4.70 17.68 1.65
CA LYS A 73 6.10 18.12 1.84
C LYS A 73 6.94 17.30 2.84
N PHE A 74 6.73 16.00 3.00
CA PHE A 74 7.39 15.21 4.04
C PHE A 74 8.69 14.52 3.60
N SER A 75 8.93 14.46 2.29
CA SER A 75 10.13 13.84 1.71
C SER A 75 10.66 14.68 0.54
N PRO A 76 11.99 14.78 0.37
CA PRO A 76 12.58 15.37 -0.83
C PRO A 76 12.52 14.44 -2.06
N LEU A 77 12.08 13.19 -1.89
CA LEU A 77 12.01 12.19 -2.97
C LEU A 77 10.60 12.13 -3.59
N PRO A 78 10.48 11.76 -4.88
CA PRO A 78 9.20 11.37 -5.46
C PRO A 78 8.54 10.25 -4.63
N ARG A 79 7.21 10.21 -4.60
CA ARG A 79 6.50 9.33 -3.67
C ARG A 79 6.79 7.86 -3.87
N ALA A 80 6.73 7.38 -5.10
CA ALA A 80 6.94 5.96 -5.36
C ALA A 80 8.37 5.54 -4.97
N VAL A 81 9.35 6.44 -5.18
CA VAL A 81 10.74 6.27 -4.72
C VAL A 81 10.79 6.19 -3.19
N PHE A 82 10.12 7.11 -2.50
CA PHE A 82 10.07 7.13 -1.03
C PHE A 82 9.46 5.84 -0.44
N LEU A 83 8.35 5.35 -1.02
CA LEU A 83 7.71 4.11 -0.60
C LEU A 83 8.64 2.91 -0.80
N THR A 84 9.28 2.82 -1.97
CA THR A 84 10.25 1.75 -2.28
C THR A 84 11.43 1.74 -1.31
N VAL A 85 12.00 2.91 -0.99
CA VAL A 85 13.08 3.03 -0.01
C VAL A 85 12.62 2.62 1.39
N SER A 86 11.39 2.97 1.78
CA SER A 86 10.82 2.60 3.07
C SER A 86 10.63 1.08 3.18
N ALA A 87 10.16 0.44 2.11
CA ALA A 87 10.01 -1.02 2.03
C ALA A 87 11.36 -1.73 2.25
N HIS A 88 12.41 -1.30 1.55
CA HIS A 88 13.76 -1.88 1.73
C HIS A 88 14.36 -1.65 3.13
N ARG A 89 13.89 -0.65 3.87
CA ARG A 89 14.27 -0.40 5.26
C ARG A 89 13.41 -1.16 6.28
N ASN A 90 12.36 -1.84 5.81
CA ASN A 90 11.33 -2.46 6.65
C ASN A 90 10.55 -1.45 7.50
N ASP A 91 10.51 -0.18 7.09
CA ASP A 91 9.74 0.88 7.74
C ASP A 91 8.37 0.98 7.08
N VAL A 92 7.29 0.99 7.86
CA VAL A 92 5.93 1.23 7.37
C VAL A 92 5.73 2.75 7.21
N PRO A 93 5.59 3.27 5.98
CA PRO A 93 5.43 4.70 5.77
C PRO A 93 4.01 5.15 6.10
N LEU A 94 3.83 6.46 6.27
CA LEU A 94 2.50 7.05 6.29
C LEU A 94 1.94 7.08 4.87
N PHE A 95 0.88 6.33 4.60
CA PHE A 95 0.16 6.32 3.33
C PHE A 95 -0.86 7.47 3.22
N SER A 96 -1.15 7.87 1.99
CA SER A 96 -2.31 8.70 1.68
C SER A 96 -3.59 7.91 2.02
N PRO A 97 -4.68 8.56 2.46
CA PRO A 97 -5.94 7.87 2.68
C PRO A 97 -6.53 7.39 1.34
N ALA A 98 -7.30 6.30 1.38
CA ALA A 98 -8.08 5.89 0.22
C ALA A 98 -9.04 7.02 -0.18
N HIS A 99 -9.06 7.37 -1.46
CA HIS A 99 -10.04 8.33 -1.98
C HIS A 99 -11.40 7.62 -2.08
N THR A 100 -12.20 7.67 -1.02
CA THR A 100 -13.62 7.34 -1.12
C THR A 100 -14.30 8.44 -1.94
N LEU A 101 -14.61 8.14 -3.21
CA LEU A 101 -15.61 8.89 -3.97
C LEU A 101 -16.95 8.68 -3.24
N HIS A 102 -17.31 9.62 -2.37
CA HIS A 102 -18.66 9.76 -1.83
C HIS A 102 -19.61 10.36 -2.88
#